data_AF-X2J1T7-F1
#
_entry.id   AF-X2J1T7-F1
#
_cell.length_a   1.000
_cell.length_b   1.000
_cell.length_c   1.000
_cell.angle_alpha   90.00
_cell.angle_beta   90.00
_cell.angle_gamma   90.00
#
_symmetry.space_group_name_H-M   'P 1'
#
loop_
_entity.id
_entity.type
_entity.pdbx_description
1 polymer ?
#
loop_
_entity_poly.entity_id
_entity_poly.type
_entity_poly.pdbx_seq_one_letter_code
_entity_poly.pdbx_strand_id
1 'polypeptide(L)'
;TDQSLDEAQARKHTLNCHRMKPALFSVLCEIKEKTVLSLRNTQEEEPPDPQLMRLDNMLIAEGVAGPEKGGGAGAAASGSAAAQAGQPDNAIEHSDYRAKLAQIRQIYHQELEKYEQACNEFTTHVMNLLREQSRTRPITPKEIERMVQIIHKKFSSI
;
A
#
# COMPACT_ATOMS: atom_id res chain seq x y z
N THR A 1 28.39 19.75 4.32
CA THR A 1 28.95 19.58 2.97
C THR A 1 27.79 19.38 2.02
N ASP A 2 27.31 20.48 1.43
CA ASP A 2 26.19 20.48 0.49
C ASP A 2 26.71 20.01 -0.86
N GLN A 3 26.69 18.69 -1.06
CA GLN A 3 27.18 18.08 -2.29
C GLN A 3 26.06 18.14 -3.33
N SER A 4 26.29 18.83 -4.44
CA SER A 4 25.27 19.01 -5.48
C SER A 4 24.86 17.66 -6.09
N LEU A 5 23.58 17.53 -6.46
CA LEU A 5 23.03 16.33 -7.12
C LEU A 5 23.83 15.94 -8.37
N ASP A 6 24.33 16.94 -9.09
CA ASP A 6 25.13 16.77 -10.31
C ASP A 6 26.48 16.12 -10.01
N GLU A 7 27.15 16.53 -8.92
CA GLU A 7 28.41 15.95 -8.48
C GLU A 7 28.24 14.47 -8.07
N ALA A 8 27.15 14.15 -7.38
CA ALA A 8 26.82 12.77 -7.00
C ALA A 8 26.54 11.89 -8.24
N GLN A 9 25.85 12.43 -9.25
CA GLN A 9 25.58 11.74 -10.50
C GLN A 9 26.85 11.50 -11.32
N ALA A 10 27.75 12.49 -11.40
CA ALA A 10 29.04 12.35 -12.06
C ALA A 10 29.88 11.23 -11.41
N ARG A 11 29.97 11.20 -10.08
CA ARG A 11 30.66 10.13 -9.33
C ARG A 11 30.01 8.76 -9.56
N LYS A 12 28.67 8.69 -9.59
CA LYS A 12 27.92 7.46 -9.91
C LYS A 12 28.31 6.97 -11.31
N HIS A 13 28.40 7.87 -12.28
CA HIS A 13 28.77 7.53 -13.66
C HIS A 13 30.22 7.01 -13.74
N THR A 14 31.17 7.72 -13.14
CA THR A 14 32.58 7.29 -13.08
C THR A 14 32.73 5.89 -12.48
N LEU A 15 32.04 5.61 -11.36
CA LEU A 15 32.06 4.28 -10.74
C LEU A 15 31.45 3.20 -11.66
N ASN A 16 30.37 3.52 -12.36
CA ASN A 16 29.72 2.58 -13.28
C ASN A 16 30.59 2.21 -14.48
N CYS A 17 31.42 3.14 -14.97
CA CYS A 17 32.32 2.92 -16.09
C CYS A 17 33.67 2.30 -15.69
N HIS A 18 33.93 2.13 -14.39
CA HIS A 18 35.23 1.69 -13.90
C HIS A 18 35.49 0.19 -14.16
N ARG A 19 36.66 -0.16 -14.72
CA ARG A 19 37.00 -1.55 -15.10
C ARG A 19 36.97 -2.55 -13.94
N MET A 20 37.35 -2.11 -12.73
CA MET A 20 37.35 -3.00 -11.55
C MET A 20 35.98 -3.16 -10.90
N LYS A 21 34.95 -2.43 -11.35
CA LYS A 21 33.63 -2.45 -10.75
C LYS A 21 33.08 -3.88 -10.57
N PRO A 22 33.13 -4.78 -11.58
CA PRO A 22 32.57 -6.13 -11.41
C PRO A 22 33.27 -6.92 -10.29
N ALA A 23 34.61 -6.86 -10.22
CA ALA A 23 35.38 -7.57 -9.21
C ALA A 23 35.11 -7.03 -7.79
N LEU A 24 35.10 -5.70 -7.63
CA LEU A 24 34.78 -5.07 -6.34
C LEU A 24 33.35 -5.38 -5.90
N PHE A 25 32.39 -5.36 -6.84
CA PHE A 25 31.00 -5.68 -6.55
C PHE A 25 30.84 -7.13 -6.04
N SER A 26 31.49 -8.11 -6.68
CA SER A 26 31.48 -9.50 -6.22
C SER A 26 32.00 -9.64 -4.79
N VAL A 27 33.14 -9.00 -4.47
CA VAL A 27 33.70 -9.01 -3.10
C VAL A 27 32.71 -8.41 -2.09
N LEU A 28 32.06 -7.30 -2.44
CA LEU A 28 31.06 -6.68 -1.58
C LEU A 28 29.83 -7.58 -1.37
N CYS A 29 29.38 -8.30 -2.40
CA CYS A 29 28.32 -9.31 -2.27
C CYS A 29 28.73 -10.43 -1.30
N GLU A 30 29.94 -10.99 -1.45
CA GLU A 30 30.44 -12.05 -0.56
C GLU A 30 30.55 -11.58 0.90
N ILE A 31 31.05 -10.36 1.13
CA ILE A 31 31.12 -9.78 2.48
C ILE A 31 29.72 -9.63 3.08
N LYS A 32 28.76 -9.14 2.28
CA LYS A 32 27.39 -8.95 2.76
C LYS A 32 26.71 -10.27 3.12
N GLU A 33 26.90 -11.30 2.31
CA GLU A 33 26.38 -12.64 2.59
C GLU A 33 26.96 -13.21 3.90
N LYS A 34 28.28 -13.07 4.11
CA LYS A 34 28.96 -13.57 5.31
C LYS A 34 28.58 -12.83 6.60
N THR A 35 28.09 -11.59 6.50
CA THR A 35 27.85 -10.73 7.68
C THR A 35 26.43 -10.80 8.24
N VAL A 36 25.46 -11.43 7.56
CA VAL A 36 24.09 -11.73 8.06
C VAL A 36 23.36 -10.53 8.71
N LEU A 37 23.71 -9.30 8.37
CA LEU A 37 23.13 -8.11 9.01
C LEU A 37 21.72 -7.75 8.54
N SER A 38 21.20 -8.40 7.49
CA SER A 38 19.98 -7.94 6.80
C SER A 38 18.68 -8.58 7.30
N LEU A 39 18.72 -9.77 7.92
CA LEU A 39 17.53 -10.62 8.07
C LEU A 39 16.73 -10.47 9.38
N ARG A 40 16.93 -9.39 10.16
CA ARG A 40 16.25 -9.25 11.46
C ARG A 40 14.71 -9.32 11.28
N ASN A 41 14.11 -10.29 11.94
CA ASN A 41 12.71 -10.72 11.80
C ASN A 41 11.76 -9.61 12.31
N THR A 42 10.81 -9.15 11.48
CA THR A 42 9.76 -8.18 11.85
C THR A 42 8.44 -8.87 12.23
N GLN A 43 8.55 -10.04 12.89
CA GLN A 43 7.42 -10.86 13.26
C GLN A 43 6.98 -10.54 14.69
N GLU A 44 6.53 -9.31 14.90
CA GLU A 44 5.56 -9.01 15.96
C GLU A 44 4.27 -8.67 15.23
N GLU A 45 3.34 -9.62 15.20
CA GLU A 45 1.98 -9.41 14.73
C GLU A 45 1.16 -9.04 15.96
N GLU A 46 0.96 -7.75 16.15
CA GLU A 46 0.08 -7.21 17.19
C GLU A 46 -1.37 -7.57 16.81
N PRO A 47 -2.20 -8.05 17.77
CA PRO A 47 -3.58 -8.38 17.48
C PRO A 47 -4.34 -7.15 16.93
N PRO A 48 -5.27 -7.33 15.97
CA PRO A 48 -6.03 -6.22 15.41
C PRO A 48 -6.83 -5.50 16.49
N ASP A 49 -6.85 -4.17 16.44
CA ASP A 49 -7.53 -3.33 17.43
C ASP A 49 -9.04 -3.66 17.47
N PRO A 50 -9.59 -4.04 18.64
CA PRO A 50 -11.03 -4.30 18.80
C PRO A 50 -11.93 -3.15 18.35
N GLN A 51 -11.48 -1.89 18.46
CA GLN A 51 -12.26 -0.74 18.02
C GLN A 51 -12.34 -0.66 16.49
N LEU A 52 -11.21 -0.90 15.81
CA LEU A 52 -11.13 -0.95 14.35
C LEU A 52 -11.99 -2.09 13.81
N MET A 53 -11.92 -3.28 14.42
CA MET A 53 -12.76 -4.42 14.02
C MET A 53 -14.25 -4.13 14.17
N ARG A 54 -14.66 -3.38 15.22
CA ARG A 54 -16.05 -2.97 15.39
C ARG A 54 -16.48 -1.97 14.31
N LEU A 55 -15.61 -1.06 13.93
CA LEU A 55 -15.86 -0.10 12.85
C LEU A 55 -16.02 -0.81 11.50
N ASP A 56 -15.14 -1.77 11.19
CA ASP A 56 -15.24 -2.56 9.94
C ASP A 56 -16.58 -3.29 9.85
N ASN A 57 -16.99 -3.95 10.93
CA ASN A 57 -18.28 -4.63 10.98
C ASN A 57 -19.46 -3.65 10.80
N MET A 58 -19.34 -2.42 11.31
CA MET A 58 -20.34 -1.38 11.11
C MET A 58 -20.39 -0.92 9.64
N LEU A 59 -19.24 -0.69 9.01
CA LEU A 59 -19.15 -0.30 7.60
C LEU A 59 -19.69 -1.40 6.67
N ILE A 60 -19.44 -2.68 7.00
CA ILE A 60 -19.98 -3.82 6.26
C ILE A 60 -21.51 -3.90 6.39
N ALA A 61 -22.04 -3.75 7.61
CA ALA A 61 -23.48 -3.78 7.86
C ALA A 61 -24.23 -2.67 7.11
N GLU A 62 -23.62 -1.47 7.02
CA GLU A 62 -24.16 -0.32 6.28
C GLU A 62 -23.92 -0.41 4.75
N GLY A 63 -23.28 -1.47 4.27
CA GLY A 63 -22.94 -1.66 2.86
C GLY A 63 -21.95 -0.62 2.31
N VAL A 64 -21.12 -0.05 3.20
CA VAL A 64 -20.07 0.92 2.86
C VAL A 64 -18.77 0.22 2.50
N ALA A 65 -18.42 -0.87 3.19
CA ALA A 65 -17.24 -1.71 2.92
C ALA A 65 -17.63 -3.16 2.61
N GLY A 66 -16.90 -3.86 1.73
CA GLY A 66 -17.15 -5.28 1.42
C GLY A 66 -16.62 -5.73 0.05
N PRO A 67 -16.65 -7.04 -0.25
CA PRO A 67 -16.11 -7.64 -1.47
C PRO A 67 -16.89 -7.31 -2.75
N GLU A 68 -17.76 -6.29 -2.72
CA GLU A 68 -18.39 -5.65 -3.88
C GLU A 68 -17.35 -4.87 -4.72
N LYS A 69 -16.17 -5.47 -4.92
CA LYS A 69 -15.13 -5.05 -5.86
C LYS A 69 -15.66 -5.31 -7.27
N GLY A 70 -16.59 -4.46 -7.69
CA GLY A 70 -17.40 -4.68 -8.88
C GLY A 70 -18.40 -3.56 -9.17
N GLY A 71 -17.92 -2.30 -9.12
CA GLY A 71 -18.52 -1.19 -9.86
C GLY A 71 -19.87 -0.66 -9.34
N GLY A 72 -19.82 0.51 -8.70
CA GLY A 72 -20.71 1.70 -8.79
C GLY A 72 -22.24 1.62 -8.97
N ALA A 73 -22.85 0.46 -9.21
CA ALA A 73 -24.26 0.30 -9.58
C ALA A 73 -24.90 -0.96 -8.95
N GLY A 74 -24.13 -2.02 -8.66
CA GLY A 74 -24.65 -3.28 -8.09
C GLY A 74 -25.07 -3.18 -6.62
N ALA A 75 -24.19 -2.64 -5.76
CA ALA A 75 -24.43 -2.53 -4.32
C ALA A 75 -25.55 -1.53 -3.94
N ALA A 76 -25.82 -0.55 -4.81
CA ALA A 76 -26.94 0.38 -4.64
C ALA A 76 -28.30 -0.31 -4.88
N ALA A 77 -28.35 -1.33 -5.75
CA ALA A 77 -29.56 -2.06 -6.09
C ALA A 77 -29.96 -3.10 -5.01
N SER A 78 -28.98 -3.76 -4.39
CA SER A 78 -29.22 -4.74 -3.32
C SER A 78 -29.64 -4.09 -2.00
N GLY A 79 -29.07 -2.92 -1.65
CA GLY A 79 -29.51 -2.14 -0.49
C GLY A 79 -30.90 -1.50 -0.63
N SER A 80 -31.34 -1.21 -1.86
CA SER A 80 -32.67 -0.66 -2.13
C SER A 80 -33.78 -1.71 -2.14
N ALA A 81 -33.47 -2.97 -2.46
CA ALA A 81 -34.43 -4.08 -2.41
C ALA A 81 -34.79 -4.51 -0.97
N ALA A 82 -33.84 -4.46 -0.02
CA ALA A 82 -34.09 -4.87 1.37
C ALA A 82 -34.98 -3.90 2.16
N ALA A 83 -35.09 -2.64 1.73
CA ALA A 83 -35.79 -1.59 2.45
C ALA A 83 -37.17 -1.24 1.85
N GLN A 84 -37.74 -2.11 1.01
CA GLN A 84 -39.09 -1.95 0.45
C GLN A 84 -40.20 -2.57 1.34
N ALA A 85 -39.86 -2.98 2.57
CA ALA A 85 -40.76 -3.68 3.49
C ALA A 85 -41.34 -2.84 4.65
N GLY A 86 -41.28 -1.50 4.63
CA GLY A 86 -41.73 -0.67 5.76
C GLY A 86 -42.42 0.66 5.37
N GLN A 87 -43.72 0.74 5.72
CA GLN A 87 -44.62 1.88 5.96
C GLN A 87 -44.37 3.31 5.39
N PRO A 88 -45.43 4.01 4.90
CA PRO A 88 -45.33 5.22 4.07
C PRO A 88 -45.07 6.55 4.81
N ASP A 89 -45.19 6.62 6.15
CA ASP A 89 -45.08 7.89 6.90
C ASP A 89 -43.63 8.39 7.12
N ASN A 90 -42.61 7.57 6.85
CA ASN A 90 -41.18 7.93 6.97
C ASN A 90 -40.47 8.11 5.61
N ALA A 91 -41.20 8.13 4.50
CA ALA A 91 -40.61 8.04 3.16
C ALA A 91 -39.64 9.19 2.79
N ILE A 92 -39.87 10.40 3.30
CA ILE A 92 -39.03 11.59 3.03
C ILE A 92 -37.74 11.56 3.87
N GLU A 93 -37.81 11.21 5.16
CA GLU A 93 -36.63 11.08 6.02
C GLU A 93 -35.73 9.91 5.57
N HIS A 94 -36.33 8.84 5.08
CA HIS A 94 -35.59 7.74 4.44
C HIS A 94 -34.96 8.12 3.10
N SER A 95 -35.50 9.11 2.38
CA SER A 95 -34.92 9.62 1.13
C SER A 95 -33.60 10.35 1.38
N ASP A 96 -33.59 11.30 2.33
CA ASP A 96 -32.38 12.06 2.66
C ASP A 96 -31.31 11.20 3.33
N TYR A 97 -31.71 10.27 4.21
CA TYR A 97 -30.80 9.30 4.80
C TYR A 97 -30.18 8.37 3.75
N ARG A 98 -30.98 7.82 2.82
CA ARG A 98 -30.44 7.01 1.71
C ARG A 98 -29.53 7.81 0.79
N ALA A 99 -29.86 9.07 0.50
CA ALA A 99 -29.02 9.95 -0.30
C ALA A 99 -27.66 10.19 0.37
N LYS A 100 -27.66 10.47 1.68
CA LYS A 100 -26.42 10.61 2.48
C LYS A 100 -25.62 9.31 2.54
N LEU A 101 -26.27 8.17 2.71
CA LEU A 101 -25.60 6.87 2.72
C LEU A 101 -24.97 6.56 1.35
N ALA A 102 -25.67 6.87 0.25
CA ALA A 102 -25.12 6.76 -1.10
C ALA A 102 -23.90 7.68 -1.31
N GLN A 103 -23.95 8.92 -0.82
CA GLN A 103 -22.83 9.85 -0.86
C GLN A 103 -21.64 9.34 -0.04
N ILE A 104 -21.86 8.83 1.17
CA ILE A 104 -20.82 8.25 2.03
C ILE A 104 -20.15 7.06 1.33
N ARG A 105 -20.94 6.16 0.73
CA ARG A 105 -20.41 5.05 -0.07
C ARG A 105 -19.55 5.54 -1.23
N GLN A 106 -20.02 6.53 -1.98
CA GLN A 106 -19.28 7.08 -3.11
C GLN A 106 -17.93 7.67 -2.67
N ILE A 107 -17.92 8.50 -1.62
CA ILE A 107 -16.70 9.12 -1.10
C ILE A 107 -15.75 8.04 -0.57
N TYR A 108 -16.25 7.08 0.21
CA TYR A 108 -15.43 5.98 0.74
C TYR A 108 -14.70 5.23 -0.36
N HIS A 109 -15.41 4.80 -1.41
CA HIS A 109 -14.79 4.05 -2.51
C HIS A 109 -13.83 4.91 -3.33
N GLN A 110 -14.15 6.19 -3.55
CA GLN A 110 -13.26 7.11 -4.25
C GLN A 110 -11.96 7.35 -3.49
N GLU A 111 -12.04 7.56 -2.17
CA GLU A 111 -10.85 7.75 -1.33
C GLU A 111 -10.07 6.44 -1.18
N LEU A 112 -10.75 5.30 -1.06
CA LEU A 112 -10.11 3.98 -1.04
C LEU A 112 -9.33 3.71 -2.33
N GLU A 113 -9.90 4.00 -3.50
CA GLU A 113 -9.22 3.83 -4.78
C GLU A 113 -7.99 4.73 -4.90
N LYS A 114 -8.09 6.00 -4.49
CA LYS A 114 -6.94 6.93 -4.45
C LYS A 114 -5.85 6.41 -3.51
N TYR A 115 -6.22 5.89 -2.34
CA TYR A 115 -5.30 5.32 -1.38
C TYR A 115 -4.61 4.06 -1.95
N GLU A 116 -5.36 3.12 -2.52
CA GLU A 116 -4.83 1.92 -3.17
C GLU A 116 -3.88 2.30 -4.31
N GLN A 117 -4.24 3.29 -5.13
CA GLN A 117 -3.39 3.81 -6.19
C GLN A 117 -2.08 4.39 -5.64
N ALA A 118 -2.15 5.26 -4.63
CA ALA A 118 -0.97 5.85 -4.01
C ALA A 118 -0.05 4.78 -3.40
N CYS A 119 -0.61 3.74 -2.77
CA CYS A 119 0.15 2.61 -2.23
C CYS A 119 0.88 1.82 -3.34
N ASN A 120 0.21 1.59 -4.46
CA ASN A 120 0.79 0.91 -5.62
C ASN A 120 1.90 1.73 -6.27
N GLU A 121 1.69 3.04 -6.43
CA GLU A 121 2.69 3.97 -6.96
C GLU A 121 3.92 4.04 -6.05
N PHE A 122 3.72 4.16 -4.74
CA PHE A 122 4.80 4.16 -3.76
C PHE A 122 5.59 2.85 -3.79
N THR A 123 4.91 1.70 -3.78
CA THR A 123 5.55 0.38 -3.80
C THR A 123 6.37 0.20 -5.09
N THR A 124 5.81 0.62 -6.23
CA THR A 124 6.51 0.61 -7.52
C THR A 124 7.73 1.51 -7.51
N HIS A 125 7.62 2.72 -6.95
CA HIS A 125 8.73 3.65 -6.83
C HIS A 125 9.87 3.06 -5.98
N VAL A 126 9.56 2.49 -4.81
CA VAL A 126 10.56 1.84 -3.95
C VAL A 126 11.19 0.64 -4.64
N MET A 127 10.41 -0.20 -5.31
CA MET A 127 10.91 -1.34 -6.09
C MET A 127 11.92 -0.88 -7.16
N ASN A 128 11.58 0.15 -7.93
CA ASN A 128 12.46 0.69 -8.97
C ASN A 128 13.73 1.29 -8.37
N LEU A 129 13.61 2.00 -7.24
CA LEU A 129 14.75 2.57 -6.53
C LEU A 129 15.70 1.49 -6.02
N LEU A 130 15.18 0.44 -5.38
CA LEU A 130 15.98 -0.68 -4.87
C LEU A 130 16.64 -1.47 -6.00
N ARG A 131 15.94 -1.67 -7.13
CA ARG A 131 16.53 -2.28 -8.34
C ARG A 131 17.66 -1.43 -8.91
N GLU A 132 17.48 -0.12 -9.04
CA GLU A 132 18.55 0.78 -9.50
C GLU A 132 19.74 0.77 -8.54
N GLN A 133 19.50 0.82 -7.23
CA GLN A 133 20.55 0.75 -6.22
C GLN A 133 21.31 -0.58 -6.24
N SER A 134 20.62 -1.71 -6.49
CA SER A 134 21.22 -3.04 -6.56
C SER A 134 22.31 -3.17 -7.64
N ARG A 135 22.34 -2.27 -8.64
CA ARG A 135 23.39 -2.22 -9.67
C ARG A 135 24.74 -1.71 -9.18
N THR A 136 24.76 -1.05 -8.02
CA THR A 136 25.95 -0.38 -7.47
C THR A 136 26.23 -0.73 -6.02
N ARG A 137 25.27 -1.36 -5.35
CA ARG A 137 25.36 -1.83 -3.97
C ARG A 137 24.87 -3.26 -3.92
N PRO A 138 25.48 -4.14 -3.11
CA PRO A 138 24.94 -5.48 -2.92
C PRO A 138 23.57 -5.37 -2.24
N ILE A 139 22.49 -5.61 -2.98
CA ILE A 139 21.12 -5.72 -2.48
C ILE A 139 20.55 -6.98 -3.12
N THR A 140 20.19 -7.97 -2.31
CA THR A 140 19.66 -9.24 -2.80
C THR A 140 18.18 -9.13 -3.10
N PRO A 141 17.63 -9.94 -4.03
CA PRO A 141 16.19 -9.97 -4.30
C PRO A 141 15.33 -10.18 -3.05
N LYS A 142 15.79 -11.04 -2.13
CA LYS A 142 15.13 -11.31 -0.85
C LYS A 142 15.01 -10.07 0.04
N GLU A 143 15.98 -9.16 -0.02
CA GLU A 143 15.92 -7.90 0.73
C GLU A 143 14.92 -6.92 0.14
N ILE A 144 14.82 -6.89 -1.18
CA ILE A 144 13.83 -6.08 -1.90
C ILE A 144 12.42 -6.57 -1.53
N GLU A 145 12.19 -7.88 -1.59
CA GLU A 145 10.92 -8.50 -1.18
C GLU A 145 10.58 -8.17 0.28
N ARG A 146 11.53 -8.27 1.21
CA ARG A 146 11.30 -7.90 2.61
C ARG A 146 10.90 -6.44 2.77
N MET A 147 11.60 -5.52 2.11
CA MET A 147 11.28 -4.09 2.19
C MET A 147 9.85 -3.83 1.72
N VAL A 148 9.43 -4.46 0.62
CA VAL A 148 8.05 -4.37 0.11
C VAL A 148 7.04 -4.97 1.09
N GLN A 149 7.34 -6.11 1.71
CA GLN A 149 6.49 -6.69 2.75
C GLN A 149 6.33 -5.76 3.97
N ILE A 150 7.42 -5.11 4.41
CA ILE A 150 7.35 -4.14 5.51
C ILE A 150 6.47 -2.95 5.13
N ILE A 151 6.57 -2.48 3.89
CA ILE A 151 5.72 -1.39 3.37
C ILE A 151 4.26 -1.80 3.38
N HIS A 152 3.91 -2.98 2.86
CA HIS A 152 2.53 -3.47 2.89
C HIS A 152 1.99 -3.61 4.31
N LYS A 153 2.78 -4.14 5.26
CA LYS A 153 2.40 -4.20 6.67
C LYS A 153 2.11 -2.81 7.23
N LYS A 154 2.91 -1.80 6.87
CA LYS A 154 2.67 -0.41 7.30
C LYS A 154 1.40 0.17 6.68
N PHE A 155 1.12 -0.12 5.41
CA PHE A 155 -0.13 0.31 4.77
C PHE A 155 -1.35 -0.33 5.43
N SER A 156 -1.31 -1.63 5.73
CA SER A 156 -2.41 -2.32 6.42
C SER A 156 -2.62 -1.87 7.87
N SER A 157 -1.65 -1.18 8.47
CA SER A 157 -1.71 -0.71 9.86
C SER A 157 -2.18 0.75 9.98
N ILE A 158 -2.42 1.44 8.87
CA ILE A 158 -2.94 2.82 8.81
C ILE A 158 -4.44 2.75 8.58
#